data_AF-A0A9D7PYB0-F1
#
_entry.id   AF-A0A9D7PYB0-F1
#
_cell.length_a   1.000
_cell.length_b   1.000
_cell.length_c   1.000
_cell.angle_alpha   90.00
_cell.angle_beta   90.00
_cell.angle_gamma   90.00
#
_symmetry.space_group_name_H-M   'P 1'
#
loop_
_entity.id
_entity.type
_entity.pdbx_description
1 polymer ?
#
loop_
_entity_poly.entity_id
_entity_poly.type
_entity_poly.pdbx_seq_one_letter_code
_entity_poly.pdbx_strand_id
1 'polypeptide(L)'
;MSSKYELVKSYLINLGYHISREIPEEEMVIVDDGEKGISNLIVDVETPLLIFEQYIGKVKKDEKDVYKRLLQINRTLVHGAFVLEEDQNTLLFRDTLQIENLDENEVEGTMSAIHFAMAETTDFLIDICK
;
A
#
# COMPACT_ATOMS: atom_id res chain seq x y z
N MET A 1 17.57 -17.52 13.42
CA MET A 1 17.07 -16.96 12.15
C MET A 1 15.98 -15.98 12.53
N SER A 2 16.06 -14.72 12.09
CA SER A 2 14.96 -13.78 12.27
C SER A 2 13.77 -14.29 11.47
N SER A 3 12.55 -14.24 12.02
CA SER A 3 11.36 -14.51 11.21
C SER A 3 11.26 -13.48 10.08
N LYS A 4 10.61 -13.82 8.98
CA LYS A 4 10.41 -12.86 7.88
C LYS A 4 9.61 -11.63 8.35
N TYR A 5 8.71 -11.81 9.32
CA TYR A 5 8.06 -10.73 10.05
C TYR A 5 9.04 -9.75 10.71
N GLU A 6 9.97 -10.24 11.53
CA GLU A 6 10.96 -9.39 12.20
C GLU A 6 11.95 -8.75 11.21
N LEU A 7 12.24 -9.43 10.08
CA LEU A 7 13.04 -8.86 9.00
C LEU A 7 12.36 -7.64 8.38
N VAL A 8 11.08 -7.76 7.98
CA VAL A 8 10.30 -6.66 7.38
C VAL A 8 10.18 -5.49 8.35
N LYS A 9 9.90 -5.75 9.63
CA LYS A 9 9.89 -4.72 10.67
C LYS A 9 11.22 -3.98 10.75
N SER A 10 12.34 -4.70 10.71
CA SER A 10 13.66 -4.07 10.76
C SER A 10 13.90 -3.14 9.58
N TYR A 11 13.47 -3.51 8.36
CA TYR A 11 13.55 -2.65 7.18
C TYR A 11 12.70 -1.39 7.34
N LEU A 12 11.44 -1.52 7.76
CA LEU A 12 10.55 -0.37 7.97
C LEU A 12 11.14 0.63 8.98
N ILE A 13 11.69 0.13 10.10
CA ILE A 13 12.32 0.97 11.12
C ILE A 13 13.61 1.63 10.59
N ASN A 14 14.47 0.89 9.89
CA ASN A 14 15.71 1.42 9.32
C ASN A 14 15.45 2.53 8.30
N LEU A 15 14.39 2.38 7.50
CA LEU A 15 13.92 3.38 6.54
C LEU A 15 13.22 4.58 7.20
N GLY A 16 13.08 4.58 8.52
CA GLY A 16 12.51 5.68 9.29
C GLY A 16 10.98 5.72 9.33
N TYR A 17 10.30 4.65 8.94
CA TYR A 17 8.84 4.56 9.05
C TYR A 17 8.41 4.27 10.49
N HIS A 18 7.31 4.91 10.89
CA HIS A 18 6.71 4.68 12.20
C HIS A 18 5.69 3.53 12.13
N ILE A 19 5.96 2.45 12.84
CA ILE A 19 5.00 1.37 13.05
C ILE A 19 4.05 1.80 14.17
N SER A 20 2.81 2.11 13.81
CA SER A 20 1.79 2.58 14.75
C SER A 20 1.12 1.44 15.50
N ARG A 21 1.08 0.24 14.91
CA ARG A 21 0.54 -0.97 15.53
C ARG A 21 1.24 -2.23 15.01
N GLU A 22 1.44 -3.19 15.90
CA GLU A 22 1.91 -4.54 15.58
C GLU A 22 0.82 -5.56 15.89
N ILE A 23 0.66 -6.57 15.04
CA ILE A 23 -0.31 -7.66 15.19
C ILE A 23 0.45 -8.99 14.91
N PRO A 24 1.30 -9.45 15.85
CA PRO A 24 2.20 -10.58 15.62
C PRO A 24 1.47 -11.90 15.33
N GLU A 25 0.26 -12.08 15.84
CA GLU A 25 -0.59 -13.26 15.60
C GLU A 25 -1.02 -13.42 14.14
N GLU A 26 -1.06 -12.32 13.38
CA GLU A 26 -1.37 -12.28 11.95
C GLU A 26 -0.13 -11.92 11.10
N GLU A 27 1.06 -11.88 11.71
CA GLU A 27 2.30 -11.42 11.05
C GLU A 27 2.15 -10.07 10.32
N MET A 28 1.38 -9.16 10.91
CA MET A 28 0.99 -7.88 10.30
C MET A 28 1.47 -6.68 11.13
N VAL A 29 1.82 -5.60 10.45
CA VAL A 29 2.05 -4.28 11.07
C VAL A 29 1.27 -3.18 10.35
N ILE A 30 0.95 -2.12 11.08
CA ILE A 30 0.34 -0.91 10.54
C ILE A 30 1.37 0.22 10.58
N VAL A 31 1.52 0.90 9.45
CA VAL A 31 2.46 2.01 9.27
C VAL A 31 1.67 3.29 8.99
N ASP A 32 2.08 4.38 9.64
CA ASP A 32 1.54 5.72 9.44
C ASP A 32 2.66 6.73 9.17
N ASP A 33 2.51 7.47 8.07
CA ASP A 33 3.37 8.60 7.72
C ASP A 33 2.55 9.63 6.94
N GLY A 34 1.88 10.52 7.70
CA GLY A 34 0.97 11.52 7.14
C GLY A 34 1.66 12.53 6.22
N GLU A 35 2.96 12.80 6.40
CA GLU A 35 3.72 13.67 5.50
C GLU A 35 3.89 13.02 4.12
N LYS A 36 3.95 11.68 4.08
CA LYS A 36 4.06 10.91 2.84
C LYS A 36 2.71 10.44 2.28
N GLY A 37 1.59 10.83 2.87
CA GLY A 37 0.27 10.34 2.44
C GLY A 37 0.04 8.86 2.75
N ILE A 38 0.85 8.29 3.64
CA ILE A 38 0.71 6.93 4.14
C ILE A 38 -0.16 6.98 5.39
N SER A 39 -1.31 6.34 5.35
CA SER A 39 -2.22 6.32 6.49
C SER A 39 -2.86 4.95 6.62
N ASN A 40 -2.71 4.35 7.80
CA ASN A 40 -3.14 3.00 8.13
C ASN A 40 -2.71 1.99 7.06
N LEU A 41 -1.47 2.10 6.57
CA LEU A 41 -0.92 1.16 5.61
C LEU A 41 -0.72 -0.17 6.32
N ILE A 42 -1.41 -1.19 5.84
CA ILE A 42 -1.26 -2.57 6.29
C ILE A 42 -0.06 -3.16 5.56
N VAL A 43 0.89 -3.69 6.33
CA VAL A 43 2.02 -4.46 5.83
C VAL A 43 1.88 -5.87 6.41
N ASP A 44 1.51 -6.80 5.54
CA ASP A 44 1.12 -8.16 5.90
C ASP A 44 2.12 -9.18 5.33
N VAL A 45 2.69 -9.99 6.22
CA VAL A 45 3.76 -10.95 5.90
C VAL A 45 3.18 -12.34 5.70
N GLU A 46 2.40 -12.51 4.63
CA GLU A 46 1.83 -13.81 4.24
C GLU A 46 2.83 -14.68 3.44
N THR A 47 3.81 -15.30 4.12
CA THR A 47 4.85 -16.12 3.46
C THR A 47 4.26 -17.08 2.40
N PRO A 48 4.70 -17.02 1.13
CA PRO A 48 5.94 -16.39 0.63
C PRO A 48 5.82 -14.94 0.14
N LEU A 49 4.72 -14.25 0.41
CA LEU A 49 4.40 -12.91 -0.08
C LEU A 49 4.43 -11.86 1.03
N LEU A 50 4.83 -10.64 0.67
CA LEU A 50 4.71 -9.45 1.49
C LEU A 50 3.71 -8.53 0.79
N ILE A 51 2.62 -8.21 1.46
CA ILE A 51 1.53 -7.42 0.91
C ILE A 51 1.52 -6.05 1.59
N PHE A 52 1.44 -5.00 0.78
CA PHE A 52 1.23 -3.63 1.23
C PHE A 52 -0.16 -3.21 0.76
N GLU A 53 -1.02 -2.81 1.68
CA GLU A 53 -2.39 -2.41 1.35
C GLU A 53 -2.81 -1.17 2.11
N GLN A 54 -3.20 -0.13 1.37
CA GLN A 54 -3.69 1.13 1.94
C GLN A 54 -5.14 1.35 1.52
N TYR A 55 -6.00 1.50 2.52
CA TYR A 55 -7.36 1.97 2.29
C TYR A 55 -7.36 3.43 1.83
N ILE A 56 -8.04 3.71 0.72
CA ILE A 56 -8.19 5.06 0.18
C ILE A 56 -9.57 5.62 0.52
N GLY A 57 -10.62 4.86 0.23
CA GLY A 57 -11.99 5.35 0.37
C GLY A 57 -13.01 4.51 -0.38
N LYS A 58 -14.29 4.85 -0.24
CA LYS A 58 -15.35 4.29 -1.08
C LYS A 58 -15.55 5.13 -2.32
N VAL A 59 -15.49 4.51 -3.49
CA VAL A 59 -15.83 5.16 -4.76
C VAL A 59 -17.33 5.44 -4.78
N LYS A 60 -17.69 6.72 -4.89
CA LYS A 60 -19.08 7.18 -4.99
C LYS A 60 -19.47 7.52 -6.42
N LYS A 61 -18.49 7.84 -7.26
CA LYS A 61 -18.67 8.02 -8.71
C LYS A 61 -18.46 6.69 -9.45
N ASP A 62 -19.48 5.86 -9.42
CA ASP A 62 -19.51 4.56 -10.09
C ASP A 62 -19.76 4.74 -11.59
N GLU A 63 -18.71 5.14 -12.29
CA GLU A 63 -18.75 5.47 -13.71
C GLU A 63 -17.60 4.81 -14.47
N LYS A 64 -17.87 4.35 -15.70
CA LYS A 64 -16.88 3.67 -16.55
C LYS A 64 -15.59 4.48 -16.74
N ASP A 65 -15.71 5.80 -16.85
CA ASP A 65 -14.54 6.66 -17.07
C ASP A 65 -13.65 6.78 -15.83
N VAL A 66 -14.21 6.68 -14.61
CA VAL A 66 -13.45 6.62 -13.36
C VAL A 66 -12.58 5.36 -13.33
N TYR A 67 -13.18 4.20 -13.59
CA TYR A 67 -12.43 2.93 -13.59
C TYR A 67 -11.42 2.84 -14.74
N LYS A 68 -11.77 3.35 -15.92
CA LYS A 68 -10.82 3.48 -17.02
C LYS A 68 -9.64 4.36 -16.62
N ARG A 69 -9.89 5.47 -15.92
CA ARG A 69 -8.83 6.36 -15.46
C ARG A 69 -7.94 5.70 -14.42
N LEU A 70 -8.50 4.97 -13.45
CA LEU A 70 -7.71 4.17 -12.48
C LEU A 70 -6.79 3.17 -13.19
N LEU A 71 -7.29 2.42 -14.18
CA LEU A 71 -6.47 1.50 -14.97
C LEU A 71 -5.36 2.20 -15.76
N GLN A 72 -5.63 3.40 -16.28
CA GLN A 72 -4.61 4.21 -16.97
C GLN A 72 -3.54 4.73 -16.00
N ILE A 73 -3.93 5.13 -14.79
CA ILE A 73 -2.99 5.52 -13.74
C ILE A 73 -2.12 4.33 -13.33
N ASN A 74 -2.69 3.13 -13.20
CA ASN A 74 -1.92 1.93 -12.87
C ASN A 74 -0.79 1.67 -13.88
N ARG A 75 -0.91 2.11 -15.13
CA ARG A 75 0.17 2.00 -16.12
C ARG A 75 1.36 2.93 -15.82
N THR A 76 1.16 4.02 -15.08
CA THR A 76 2.19 5.02 -14.78
C THR A 76 2.80 4.86 -13.40
N LEU A 77 2.21 4.04 -12.52
CA LEU A 77 2.75 3.74 -11.20
C LEU A 77 4.10 3.01 -11.30
N VAL A 78 4.97 3.26 -10.32
CA VAL A 78 6.29 2.60 -10.23
C VAL A 78 6.11 1.16 -9.74
N HIS A 79 5.32 0.98 -8.69
CA HIS A 79 4.92 -0.30 -8.11
C HIS A 79 3.45 -0.25 -7.69
N GLY A 80 2.87 -1.42 -7.43
CA GLY A 80 1.49 -1.58 -6.99
C GLY A 80 0.45 -1.12 -8.01
N ALA A 81 -0.80 -1.10 -7.53
CA ALA A 81 -1.97 -0.73 -8.31
C ALA A 81 -3.10 -0.22 -7.42
N PHE A 82 -3.94 0.65 -7.97
CA PHE A 82 -5.28 0.87 -7.45
C PHE A 82 -6.15 -0.35 -7.76
N VAL A 83 -6.80 -0.89 -6.73
CA VAL A 83 -7.67 -2.06 -6.79
C VAL A 83 -9.01 -1.78 -6.10
N LEU A 84 -10.04 -2.54 -6.46
CA LEU A 84 -11.35 -2.49 -5.84
C LEU A 84 -11.64 -3.82 -5.16
N GLU A 85 -12.24 -3.77 -3.98
CA GLU A 85 -12.87 -4.96 -3.41
C GLU A 85 -14.10 -5.37 -4.23
N GLU A 86 -14.34 -6.68 -4.36
CA GLU A 86 -15.41 -7.25 -5.20
C GLU A 86 -16.81 -6.72 -4.85
N ASP A 87 -17.08 -6.43 -3.57
CA ASP A 87 -18.46 -6.20 -3.10
C ASP A 87 -18.76 -4.79 -2.55
N GLN A 88 -17.76 -3.92 -2.37
CA GLN A 88 -17.94 -2.71 -1.54
C GLN A 88 -17.63 -1.36 -2.20
N ASN A 89 -17.24 -1.33 -3.48
CA ASN A 89 -16.67 -0.13 -4.12
C ASN A 89 -15.55 0.50 -3.27
N THR A 90 -14.91 -0.30 -2.41
CA THR A 90 -13.79 0.11 -1.58
C THR A 90 -12.56 0.15 -2.47
N LEU A 91 -11.99 1.34 -2.63
CA LEU A 91 -10.76 1.58 -3.35
C LEU A 91 -9.58 1.42 -2.39
N LEU A 92 -8.63 0.60 -2.81
CA LEU A 92 -7.38 0.34 -2.11
C LEU A 92 -6.21 0.62 -3.05
N PHE A 93 -5.06 0.98 -2.48
CA PHE A 93 -3.79 0.79 -3.14
C PHE A 93 -3.20 -0.53 -2.64
N ARG A 94 -2.72 -1.38 -3.54
CA ARG A 94 -2.11 -2.66 -3.18
C ARG A 94 -0.80 -2.88 -3.93
N ASP A 95 0.21 -3.36 -3.24
CA ASP A 95 1.43 -3.90 -3.83
C ASP A 95 1.81 -5.23 -3.19
N THR A 96 2.57 -6.06 -3.89
CA THR A 96 2.93 -7.40 -3.41
C THR A 96 4.33 -7.79 -3.88
N LEU A 97 5.18 -8.15 -2.92
CA LEU A 97 6.57 -8.59 -3.14
C LEU A 97 6.75 -10.05 -2.74
N GLN A 98 7.78 -10.70 -3.28
CA GLN A 98 8.17 -12.05 -2.86
C GLN A 98 9.22 -11.97 -1.74
N ILE A 99 8.97 -12.69 -0.65
CA ILE A 99 9.77 -12.58 0.59
C ILE A 99 11.11 -13.30 0.50
N GLU A 100 11.24 -14.31 -0.36
CA GLU A 100 12.38 -15.24 -0.36
C GLU A 100 13.73 -14.50 -0.41
N ASN A 101 13.87 -13.56 -1.35
CA ASN A 101 15.07 -12.77 -1.60
C ASN A 101 14.89 -11.29 -1.27
N LEU A 102 13.88 -10.95 -0.45
CA LEU A 102 13.54 -9.57 -0.13
C LEU A 102 14.73 -8.83 0.47
N ASP A 103 15.01 -7.65 -0.07
CA ASP A 103 15.97 -6.68 0.45
C ASP A 103 15.30 -5.38 0.93
N GLU A 104 16.07 -4.51 1.59
CA GLU A 104 15.55 -3.26 2.15
C GLU A 104 15.11 -2.27 1.06
N ASN A 105 15.79 -2.24 -0.08
CA ASN A 105 15.48 -1.35 -1.20
C ASN A 105 14.19 -1.73 -1.94
N GLU A 106 13.78 -3.00 -1.95
CA GLU A 106 12.47 -3.41 -2.46
C GLU A 106 11.32 -2.84 -1.59
N VAL A 107 11.49 -2.85 -0.26
CA VAL A 107 10.54 -2.21 0.67
C VAL A 107 10.55 -0.70 0.49
N GLU A 108 11.72 -0.07 0.41
CA GLU A 108 11.86 1.37 0.15
C GLU A 108 11.18 1.80 -1.16
N GLY A 109 11.39 1.02 -2.22
CA GLY A 109 10.79 1.25 -3.53
C GLY A 109 9.26 1.20 -3.49
N THR A 110 8.70 0.23 -2.76
CA THR A 110 7.25 0.10 -2.57
C THR A 110 6.68 1.28 -1.79
N MET A 111 7.28 1.62 -0.65
CA MET A 111 6.84 2.74 0.19
C MET A 111 6.92 4.08 -0.56
N SER A 112 7.96 4.28 -1.37
CA SER A 112 8.10 5.46 -2.22
C SER A 112 7.06 5.48 -3.34
N ALA A 113 6.76 4.33 -3.95
CA ALA A 113 5.73 4.23 -4.98
C ALA A 113 4.35 4.59 -4.43
N ILE A 114 4.00 4.14 -3.22
CA ILE A 114 2.78 4.53 -2.51
C ILE A 114 2.74 6.04 -2.32
N HIS A 115 3.82 6.62 -1.79
CA HIS A 115 3.93 8.06 -1.59
C HIS A 115 3.66 8.86 -2.88
N PHE A 116 4.34 8.50 -3.97
CA PHE A 116 4.14 9.18 -5.26
C PHE A 116 2.73 8.96 -5.81
N ALA A 117 2.19 7.74 -5.72
CA ALA A 117 0.83 7.45 -6.14
C ALA A 117 -0.18 8.34 -5.41
N MET A 118 -0.06 8.49 -4.09
CA MET A 118 -0.95 9.35 -3.31
C MET A 118 -0.76 10.81 -3.71
N ALA A 119 0.48 11.30 -3.77
CA ALA A 119 0.76 12.70 -4.08
C ALA A 119 0.26 13.11 -5.48
N GLU A 120 0.45 12.28 -6.50
CA GLU A 120 0.08 12.59 -7.88
C GLU A 120 -1.41 12.46 -8.16
N THR A 121 -2.12 11.66 -7.36
CA THR A 121 -3.53 11.33 -7.62
C THR A 121 -4.50 11.89 -6.58
N THR A 122 -4.01 12.63 -5.57
CA THR A 122 -4.82 13.11 -4.43
C THR A 122 -6.12 13.80 -4.89
N ASP A 123 -6.05 14.76 -5.81
CA ASP A 123 -7.24 15.49 -6.27
C ASP A 123 -8.27 14.57 -6.96
N PHE A 124 -7.78 13.63 -7.77
CA PHE A 124 -8.62 12.65 -8.45
C PHE A 124 -9.28 11.68 -7.45
N LEU A 125 -8.51 11.15 -6.50
CA LEU A 125 -9.02 10.25 -5.46
C LEU A 125 -10.06 10.94 -4.58
N ILE A 126 -9.82 12.20 -4.19
CA ILE A 126 -10.79 13.01 -3.45
C ILE A 126 -12.07 13.20 -4.26
N ASP A 127 -11.97 13.49 -5.55
CA ASP A 127 -13.14 13.73 -6.41
C ASP A 127 -14.04 12.48 -6.56
N ILE A 128 -13.45 11.29 -6.69
CA ILE A 128 -14.22 10.05 -6.87
C ILE A 128 -14.77 9.46 -5.56
N CYS A 129 -14.19 9.83 -4.41
CA CYS A 129 -14.59 9.37 -3.07
C CYS A 129 -15.52 10.35 -2.34
N LYS A 130 -15.63 11.60 -2.81
CA LYS A 130 -16.54 12.63 -2.26
C LYS A 130 -18.00 12.32 -2.54
#